data_AF-A0A5K1CT69-F1
#
_entry.id   AF-A0A5K1CT69-F1
#
_cell.length_a   1.000
_cell.length_b   1.000
_cell.length_c   1.000
_cell.angle_alpha   90.00
_cell.angle_beta   90.00
_cell.angle_gamma   90.00
#
_symmetry.space_group_name_H-M   'P 1'
#
loop_
_entity.id
_entity.type
_entity.pdbx_description
1 polymer ?
#
loop_
_entity_poly.entity_id
_entity_poly.type
_entity_poly.pdbx_seq_one_letter_code
_entity_poly.pdbx_strand_id
1 'polypeptide(L)' 'YKLAMEFQQRVIDAWESHGPSASDEVREAERLLFQLQKKAMTESGNCGESLPLPQSGEAISGKCLDLGLSK' A
#
# COMPACT_ATOMS: atom_id res chain seq x y z
N TYR A 1 5.46 -13.48 1.16
CA TYR A 1 4.04 -13.26 0.77
C TYR A 1 3.08 -14.43 0.96
N LYS A 2 3.54 -15.67 1.23
CA LYS A 2 2.66 -16.86 1.33
C LYS A 2 1.41 -16.65 2.20
N LEU A 3 1.58 -16.18 3.44
CA LEU A 3 0.47 -15.95 4.39
C LEU A 3 -0.56 -14.92 3.86
N ALA A 4 -0.09 -13.83 3.25
CA ALA A 4 -0.98 -12.80 2.71
C ALA A 4 -1.80 -13.33 1.51
N MET A 5 -1.20 -14.17 0.66
CA MET A 5 -1.92 -14.81 -0.45
C MET A 5 -2.94 -15.83 0.04
N GLU A 6 -2.62 -16.63 1.06
CA GLU A 6 -3.56 -17.57 1.68
C GLU A 6 -4.74 -16.85 2.36
N PHE A 7 -4.46 -15.75 3.06
CA PHE A 7 -5.52 -14.90 3.62
C PHE A 7 -6.43 -14.35 2.52
N GLN A 8 -5.84 -13.81 1.45
CA GLN A 8 -6.60 -13.23 0.36
C GLN A 8 -7.46 -14.28 -0.38
N GLN A 9 -6.95 -15.51 -0.53
CA GLN A 9 -7.74 -16.60 -1.11
C GLN A 9 -8.98 -16.90 -0.26
N ARG A 10 -8.84 -16.98 1.07
CA ARG A 10 -10.00 -17.20 1.96
C ARG A 10 -11.02 -16.07 1.90
N VAL A 11 -10.57 -14.83 1.66
CA VAL A 11 -11.47 -13.69 1.47
C VAL A 11 -12.28 -13.84 0.18
N ILE A 12 -11.64 -14.26 -0.92
CA ILE A 12 -12.33 -14.56 -2.19
C ILE A 12 -13.36 -15.66 -1.97
N ASP A 13 -12.97 -16.79 -1.39
CA ASP A 13 -13.87 -17.93 -1.16
C ASP A 13 -15.08 -17.53 -0.30
N ALA A 14 -14.89 -16.65 0.69
CA ALA A 14 -15.97 -16.10 1.49
C ALA A 14 -16.91 -15.21 0.67
N TRP A 15 -16.38 -14.27 -0.13
CA TRP A 15 -17.19 -13.37 -0.97
C TRP A 15 -17.95 -14.10 -2.08
N GLU A 16 -17.36 -15.12 -2.70
CA GLU A 16 -18.04 -15.94 -3.70
C GLU A 16 -19.30 -16.63 -3.12
N SER A 17 -19.26 -17.01 -1.84
CA SER A 17 -20.41 -17.60 -1.14
C SER A 17 -21.57 -16.63 -0.92
N HIS A 18 -21.35 -15.32 -1.03
CA HIS A 18 -22.38 -14.28 -0.87
C HIS A 18 -23.24 -14.05 -2.12
N GLY A 19 -22.90 -14.66 -3.26
CA GLY A 19 -23.69 -14.60 -4.50
C GLY A 19 -23.50 -13.31 -5.32
N PRO A 20 -24.38 -13.05 -6.31
CA PRO A 20 -24.15 -12.02 -7.34
C PRO A 20 -23.96 -10.58 -6.83
N SER A 21 -24.49 -10.28 -5.64
CA SER A 21 -24.34 -8.97 -4.99
C SER A 21 -22.92 -8.67 -4.52
N ALA A 22 -22.05 -9.69 -4.40
CA ALA A 22 -20.67 -9.54 -3.98
C ALA A 22 -19.67 -9.53 -5.16
N SER A 23 -20.16 -9.41 -6.39
CA SER A 23 -19.33 -9.54 -7.61
C SER A 23 -18.22 -8.48 -7.71
N ASP A 24 -18.48 -7.26 -7.26
CA ASP A 24 -17.47 -6.20 -7.24
C ASP A 24 -16.39 -6.46 -6.18
N GLU A 25 -16.80 -6.99 -5.02
CA GLU A 25 -15.90 -7.38 -3.93
C GLU A 25 -15.01 -8.56 -4.33
N VAL A 26 -15.55 -9.57 -5.03
CA VAL A 26 -14.76 -10.69 -5.57
C VAL A 26 -13.72 -10.18 -6.57
N ARG A 27 -14.14 -9.34 -7.53
CA ARG A 27 -13.24 -8.76 -8.54
C ARG A 27 -12.10 -7.96 -7.92
N GLU A 28 -12.39 -7.16 -6.89
CA GLU A 28 -11.35 -6.39 -6.21
C GLU A 28 -10.43 -7.31 -5.38
N ALA A 29 -10.97 -8.35 -4.75
CA ALA A 29 -10.20 -9.31 -3.99
C ALA A 29 -9.21 -10.10 -4.88
N GLU A 30 -9.62 -10.49 -6.09
CA GLU A 30 -8.76 -11.10 -7.12
C GLU A 30 -7.65 -10.14 -7.58
N ARG A 31 -8.00 -8.86 -7.82
CA ARG A 31 -7.03 -7.82 -8.21
C ARG A 31 -5.93 -7.67 -7.16
N LEU A 32 -6.28 -7.70 -5.87
CA LEU A 32 -5.34 -7.65 -4.75
C LEU A 32 -4.47 -8.91 -4.68
N LEU A 33 -5.04 -10.10 -4.89
CA LEU A 33 -4.29 -11.35 -4.94
C LEU A 33 -3.22 -11.32 -6.05
N PHE A 34 -3.58 -10.84 -7.24
CA PHE A 34 -2.63 -10.67 -8.34
C PHE A 34 -1.48 -9.73 -7.99
N GLN A 35 -1.77 -8.61 -7.30
CA GLN A 35 -0.71 -7.70 -6.85
C GLN A 35 0.23 -8.34 -5.82
N LEU A 36 -0.29 -9.17 -4.90
CA LEU A 36 0.54 -9.90 -3.95
C LEU A 36 1.45 -10.91 -4.65
N GLN A 37 0.94 -11.62 -5.66
CA GLN A 37 1.74 -12.53 -6.47
C GLN A 37 2.83 -11.78 -7.24
N LYS A 38 2.49 -10.65 -7.87
CA LYS A 38 3.45 -9.81 -8.58
C LYS A 38 4.57 -9.34 -7.64
N LYS A 39 4.21 -8.83 -6.45
CA LYS A 39 5.20 -8.41 -5.44
C LYS A 39 6.08 -9.56 -4.98
N ALA A 40 5.52 -10.75 -4.78
CA ALA A 40 6.29 -11.93 -4.42
C ALA A 40 7.31 -12.33 -5.48
N MET A 41 6.97 -12.18 -6.77
CA MET A 41 7.89 -12.43 -7.88
C MET A 41 8.95 -11.33 -7.99
N THR A 42 8.59 -10.06 -7.82
CA THR A 42 9.53 -8.93 -7.90
C THR A 42 10.51 -8.87 -6.73
N GLU A 43 10.06 -9.17 -5.51
CA GLU A 43 10.93 -9.18 -4.31
C GLU A 43 11.93 -10.34 -4.29
N SER A 44 11.71 -11.39 -5.08
CA SER A 44 12.70 -12.44 -5.29
C SER A 44 13.92 -11.96 -6.09
N GLY A 45 13.90 -10.73 -6.63
CA GLY A 45 14.98 -10.15 -7.44
C GLY A 45 15.52 -8.80 -6.97
N ASN A 46 15.05 -8.22 -5.86
CA ASN A 46 15.57 -6.94 -5.36
C ASN A 46 16.13 -7.09 -3.94
N CYS A 47 17.45 -7.07 -3.84
CA CYS A 47 18.15 -6.94 -2.56
C CYS A 47 17.91 -5.53 -2.02
N GLY A 48 17.00 -5.40 -1.04
CA GLY A 48 16.87 -4.29 -0.11
C GLY A 48 17.17 -2.88 -0.63
N GLU A 49 16.22 -2.27 -1.35
CA GLU A 49 16.17 -0.80 -1.36
C GLU A 49 15.40 -0.38 -0.10
N SER A 50 16.13 -0.12 0.98
CA SER A 50 15.56 0.54 2.15
C SER A 50 14.99 1.88 1.70
N LEU A 51 13.68 2.07 1.90
CA LEU A 51 13.04 3.38 1.87
C LEU A 51 13.98 4.40 2.52
N PRO A 52 14.32 5.52 1.87
CA PRO A 52 15.03 6.59 2.56
C PRO A 52 14.11 7.05 3.69
N LEU A 53 14.46 6.69 4.93
CA LEU A 53 13.79 7.26 6.09
C LEU A 53 13.94 8.79 5.98
N PRO A 54 12.88 9.56 6.23
CA PRO A 54 13.00 11.02 6.30
C PRO A 54 14.07 11.33 7.35
N GLN A 55 15.16 11.95 6.92
CA GLN A 55 16.19 12.43 7.83
C GLN A 55 15.50 13.38 8.80
N SER A 56 15.45 12.95 10.05
CA SER A 56 15.07 13.78 11.20
C SER A 56 15.87 15.08 11.13
N GLY A 57 15.22 16.15 10.67
CA GLY A 57 15.76 17.49 10.61
C GLY A 57 15.25 18.29 11.79
N GLU A 58 15.82 18.06 12.97
CA GLU A 58 15.60 18.93 14.12
C GLU A 58 16.93 19.59 14.50
N ALA A 59 17.13 20.81 14.01
CA ALA A 59 17.87 21.87 14.71
C ALA A 59 17.85 23.19 13.91
N ILE A 60 16.96 24.08 14.33
CA ILE A 60 17.13 25.53 14.58
C ILE A 60 17.76 26.46 13.54
N SER A 61 17.02 27.57 13.34
CA SER A 61 17.49 28.97 13.24
C SER A 61 17.33 29.64 11.87
N GLY A 62 16.33 30.50 11.74
CA GLY A 62 16.22 31.43 10.60
C GLY A 62 14.83 32.01 10.39
N LYS A 63 14.37 32.84 11.33
CA LYS A 63 13.22 33.75 11.19
C LYS A 63 13.29 34.58 9.90
N CYS A 64 12.23 34.56 9.09
CA CYS A 64 11.71 35.76 8.42
C CYS A 64 10.25 35.51 7.99
N LEU A 65 9.31 36.00 8.78
CA LEU A 65 7.93 36.19 8.33
C LEU A 65 7.92 37.52 7.57
N ASP A 66 7.85 37.48 6.24
CA ASP A 66 7.37 38.63 5.47
C ASP A 66 5.93 38.31 5.04
N LEU A 67 4.99 38.60 5.95
CA LEU A 67 3.59 38.70 5.58
C LEU A 67 3.43 40.02 4.84
N GLY A 68 3.35 39.91 3.51
CA GLY A 68 3.06 41.00 2.60
C GLY A 68 1.88 41.83 3.09
N LEU A 69 2.23 43.06 3.46
CA LEU A 69 1.41 44.20 3.80
C LEU A 69 0.20 44.35 2.85
N SER A 70 -1.02 44.36 3.40
CA SER A 70 -2.18 44.97 2.75
C SER A 70 -2.49 46.28 3.47
N LYS A 71 -2.42 47.39 2.72
CA LYS A 71 -3.18 48.62 2.96
C LYS A 71 -3.33 49.37 1.66
#